data_AF-A0A7Y0C6Y5-F1
#
_entry.id   AF-A0A7Y0C6Y5-F1
#
_cell.length_a   1.000
_cell.length_b   1.000
_cell.length_c   1.000
_cell.angle_alpha   90.00
_cell.angle_beta   90.00
_cell.angle_gamma   90.00
#
_symmetry.space_group_name_H-M   'P 1'
#
loop_
_entity.id
_entity.type
_entity.pdbx_description
1 polymer ?
#
loop_
_entity_poly.entity_id
_entity_poly.type
_entity_poly.pdbx_seq_one_letter_code
_entity_poly.pdbx_strand_id
1 'polypeptide(L)'
;MNITAPSMEVGLEALQRETFDYFLHEANPVSGLVVYKSAETWPATMAATGLALACYPIGVERGFMSRSATVARTLSTLRFF
;
A
#
# COMPACT_ATOMS: atom_id res chain seq x y z
N MET A 1 30.04 -16.06 -5.32
CA MET A 1 28.76 -16.23 -4.59
C MET A 1 27.68 -16.40 -5.64
N ASN A 2 27.06 -17.58 -5.73
CA ASN A 2 26.00 -17.85 -6.71
C ASN A 2 24.66 -17.51 -6.05
N ILE A 3 24.11 -16.33 -6.33
CA ILE A 3 22.77 -15.96 -5.84
C ILE A 3 21.77 -16.65 -6.77
N THR A 4 21.20 -17.76 -6.33
CA THR A 4 20.11 -18.41 -7.06
C THR A 4 18.91 -17.47 -7.05
N ALA A 5 18.45 -17.05 -8.22
CA ALA A 5 17.26 -16.21 -8.32
C ALA A 5 16.05 -16.95 -7.73
N PRO A 6 15.15 -16.26 -7.01
CA PRO A 6 13.92 -16.87 -6.50
C PRO A 6 13.09 -17.44 -7.64
N SER A 7 12.24 -18.43 -7.33
CA SER A 7 11.22 -18.89 -8.30
C SER A 7 10.33 -17.73 -8.70
N MET A 8 9.75 -17.78 -9.91
CA MET A 8 8.90 -16.71 -10.42
C MET A 8 7.76 -16.33 -9.47
N GLU A 9 7.15 -17.33 -8.83
CA GLU A 9 6.05 -17.14 -7.89
C GLU A 9 6.48 -16.40 -6.61
N VAL A 10 7.61 -16.81 -6.02
CA VAL A 10 8.20 -16.13 -4.86
C VAL A 10 8.64 -14.71 -5.22
N GLY A 11 9.22 -14.52 -6.41
CA GLY A 11 9.58 -13.20 -6.92
C GLY A 11 8.36 -12.28 -7.11
N LEU A 12 7.25 -12.83 -7.62
CA LEU A 12 6.01 -12.07 -7.82
C LEU A 12 5.37 -11.67 -6.49
N GLU A 13 5.34 -12.57 -5.50
CA GLU A 13 4.82 -12.24 -4.16
C GLU A 13 5.65 -11.14 -3.50
N ALA A 14 6.98 -11.23 -3.58
CA ALA A 14 7.88 -10.19 -3.07
C ALA A 14 7.62 -8.83 -3.74
N LEU A 15 7.48 -8.81 -5.08
CA LEU A 15 7.16 -7.60 -5.82
C LEU A 15 5.79 -7.02 -5.43
N GLN A 16 4.77 -7.87 -5.27
CA GLN A 16 3.45 -7.45 -4.81
C GLN A 16 3.50 -6.86 -3.41
N ARG A 17 4.25 -7.48 -2.51
CA ARG A 17 4.44 -6.99 -1.14
C ARG A 17 5.13 -5.63 -1.13
N GLU A 18 6.25 -5.49 -1.83
CA GLU A 18 7.00 -4.23 -1.91
C GLU A 18 6.15 -3.11 -2.52
N THR A 19 5.38 -3.43 -3.57
CA THR A 19 4.45 -2.48 -4.19
C THR A 19 3.32 -2.09 -3.23
N PHE A 20 2.80 -3.03 -2.43
CA PHE A 20 1.77 -2.73 -1.44
C PHE A 20 2.30 -1.84 -0.30
N ASP A 21 3.55 -2.08 0.13
CA ASP A 21 4.19 -1.32 1.21
C ASP A 21 4.33 0.17 0.85
N TYR A 22 4.40 0.54 -0.43
CA TYR A 22 4.28 1.95 -0.88
C TYR A 22 3.04 2.62 -0.30
N PHE A 23 1.87 1.99 -0.40
CA PHE A 23 0.63 2.57 0.10
C PHE A 23 0.62 2.65 1.63
N LEU A 24 1.37 1.79 2.32
CA LEU A 24 1.51 1.87 3.77
C LEU A 24 2.39 3.04 4.20
N HIS A 25 3.55 3.20 3.55
CA HIS A 25 4.55 4.21 3.88
C HIS A 25 4.13 5.62 3.45
N GLU A 26 3.54 5.76 2.26
CA GLU A 26 3.23 7.06 1.66
C GLU A 26 1.83 7.60 1.99
N ALA A 27 1.07 6.87 2.82
CA ALA A 27 -0.20 7.34 3.31
C ALA A 27 -0.03 8.20 4.56
N ASN A 28 -0.65 9.37 4.57
CA ASN A 28 -0.79 10.16 5.78
C ASN A 28 -1.65 9.38 6.81
N PRO A 29 -1.16 9.16 8.05
CA PRO A 29 -1.87 8.32 9.03
C PRO A 29 -3.15 8.97 9.59
N VAL A 30 -3.32 10.29 9.41
CA VAL A 30 -4.50 11.04 9.89
C VAL A 30 -5.56 11.12 8.79
N SER A 31 -5.20 11.65 7.62
CA SER A 31 -6.16 11.83 6.52
C SER A 31 -6.33 10.61 5.64
N GLY A 32 -5.38 9.67 5.68
CA GLY A 32 -5.35 8.52 4.78
C GLY A 32 -5.09 8.87 3.31
N LEU A 33 -4.72 10.13 3.00
CA LEU A 33 -4.32 10.56 1.67
C LEU A 33 -2.93 10.02 1.33
N VAL A 34 -2.72 9.63 0.07
CA VAL A 34 -1.48 9.01 -0.41
C VAL A 34 -0.71 9.92 -1.34
N VAL A 35 0.60 10.07 -1.08
CA VAL A 35 1.54 10.80 -1.94
C VAL A 35 1.53 10.19 -3.36
N TYR A 36 1.62 11.02 -4.40
CA TYR A 36 1.55 10.53 -5.78
C TYR A 36 2.78 9.74 -6.25
N LYS A 37 3.97 10.07 -5.75
CA LYS A 37 5.22 9.37 -6.08
C LYS A 37 6.21 9.45 -4.92
N SER A 38 7.11 8.49 -4.83
CA SER A 38 8.24 8.46 -3.89
C SER A 38 9.28 9.53 -4.24
N ALA A 39 8.96 10.78 -3.93
CA ALA A 39 9.86 11.92 -4.03
C ALA A 39 9.59 12.86 -2.86
N GLU A 40 10.65 13.51 -2.39
CA GLU A 40 10.55 14.43 -1.27
C GLU A 40 9.56 15.58 -1.59
N THR A 41 8.76 15.97 -0.59
CA THR A 41 7.82 17.10 -0.67
C THR A 41 6.76 17.04 -1.79
N TRP A 42 6.36 15.84 -2.23
CA TRP A 42 5.34 15.70 -3.26
C TRP A 42 3.91 15.68 -2.71
N PRO A 43 2.91 16.26 -3.41
CA PRO A 43 1.54 16.28 -2.90
C PRO A 43 0.87 14.91 -2.95
N ALA A 44 -0.09 14.72 -2.04
CA ALA A 44 -1.04 13.63 -2.13
C ALA A 44 -2.05 13.85 -3.26
N THR A 45 -2.56 12.75 -3.82
CA THR A 45 -3.55 12.82 -4.90
C THR A 45 -4.71 11.86 -4.69
N MET A 46 -5.86 12.23 -5.23
CA MET A 46 -7.06 11.38 -5.21
C MET A 46 -6.85 10.07 -5.97
N ALA A 47 -6.07 10.09 -7.06
CA ALA A 47 -5.77 8.90 -7.84
C ALA A 47 -4.94 7.87 -7.03
N ALA A 48 -3.84 8.31 -6.41
CA ALA A 48 -3.03 7.44 -5.56
C ALA A 48 -3.82 6.94 -4.35
N THR A 49 -4.65 7.80 -3.75
CA THR A 49 -5.51 7.45 -2.62
C THR A 49 -6.57 6.41 -3.02
N GLY A 50 -7.23 6.58 -4.17
CA GLY A 50 -8.21 5.62 -4.69
C GLY A 50 -7.58 4.26 -5.01
N LEU A 51 -6.37 4.27 -5.57
CA LEU A 51 -5.62 3.03 -5.82
C LEU A 51 -5.28 2.30 -4.51
N ALA A 52 -4.83 3.03 -3.49
CA ALA A 52 -4.56 2.45 -2.17
C ALA A 52 -5.81 1.78 -1.58
N LEU A 53 -6.97 2.45 -1.64
CA LEU A 53 -8.25 1.89 -1.18
C LEU A 53 -8.62 0.59 -1.92
N ALA A 54 -8.37 0.52 -3.22
CA ALA A 54 -8.58 -0.70 -4.01
C ALA A 54 -7.59 -1.82 -3.64
N CYS A 55 -6.36 -1.47 -3.28
CA CYS A 55 -5.32 -2.43 -2.89
C CYS A 55 -5.49 -2.99 -1.48
N TYR A 56 -6.08 -2.25 -0.54
CA TYR A 56 -6.23 -2.70 0.85
C TYR A 56 -6.91 -4.06 1.04
N PRO A 57 -8.06 -4.39 0.42
CA PRO A 57 -8.64 -5.73 0.55
C PRO A 57 -7.72 -6.82 -0.02
N ILE A 58 -6.96 -6.53 -1.08
CA ILE A 58 -5.96 -7.46 -1.63
C ILE A 58 -4.86 -7.71 -0.59
N GLY A 59 -4.38 -6.65 0.08
CA GLY A 59 -3.42 -6.77 1.16
C GLY A 59 -3.91 -7.61 2.35
N VAL A 60 -5.22 -7.59 2.63
CA VAL A 60 -5.82 -8.47 3.65
C VAL A 60 -5.81 -9.93 3.20
N GLU A 61 -6.31 -10.23 2.01
CA GLU A 61 -6.36 -11.60 1.47
C GLU A 61 -4.97 -12.21 1.30
N ARG A 62 -3.95 -11.39 1.01
CA ARG A 62 -2.55 -11.79 0.89
C ARG A 62 -1.79 -11.80 2.23
N GLY A 63 -2.43 -11.40 3.34
CA GLY A 63 -1.79 -11.35 4.66
C GLY A 63 -0.75 -10.23 4.84
N PHE A 64 -0.72 -9.22 3.96
CA PHE A 64 0.19 -8.08 4.05
C PHE A 64 -0.22 -7.08 5.13
N MET A 65 -1.52 -6.99 5.45
CA MET A 65 -2.06 -6.13 6.49
C MET A 65 -3.25 -6.81 7.16
N SER A 66 -3.42 -6.62 8.48
CA SER A 66 -4.57 -7.18 9.18
C SER A 66 -5.87 -6.47 8.79
N ARG A 67 -6.97 -7.22 8.77
CA ARG A 67 -8.30 -6.67 8.45
C ARG A 67 -8.68 -5.48 9.33
N SER A 68 -8.35 -5.51 10.62
CA SER A 68 -8.63 -4.41 11.55
C SER A 68 -7.84 -3.15 11.22
N ALA A 69 -6.55 -3.27 10.89
CA ALA A 69 -5.72 -2.14 10.48
C ALA A 69 -6.23 -1.54 9.16
N THR A 70 -6.60 -2.39 8.19
CA THR A 70 -7.22 -1.97 6.94
C THR A 70 -8.52 -1.19 7.17
N VAL A 71 -9.43 -1.70 8.01
CA VAL A 71 -10.71 -1.00 8.32
C VAL A 71 -10.45 0.37 8.93
N ALA A 72 -9.55 0.46 9.91
CA ALA A 72 -9.23 1.73 10.57
C ALA A 72 -8.70 2.76 9.55
N ARG A 73 -7.78 2.34 8.68
CA ARG A 73 -7.18 3.18 7.65
C ARG A 73 -8.20 3.64 6.60
N THR A 74 -9.00 2.73 6.06
CA THR A 74 -10.08 3.04 5.12
C THR A 74 -11.07 4.03 5.73
N LEU A 75 -11.47 3.83 6.99
CA LEU A 75 -12.40 4.71 7.67
C LEU A 75 -11.81 6.11 7.89
N SER A 76 -10.51 6.21 8.17
CA SER A 76 -9.80 7.49 8.26
C SER A 76 -9.86 8.25 6.93
N THR A 77 -9.56 7.57 5.81
CA THR A 77 -9.64 8.15 4.46
C THR A 77 -11.04 8.63 4.13
N LEU A 78 -12.07 7.82 4.40
CA LEU A 78 -13.45 8.16 4.07
C LEU A 78 -14.06 9.27 4.94
N ARG A 79 -13.55 9.47 6.16
CA ARG A 79 -13.98 10.56 7.06
C ARG A 79 -13.27 11.88 6.81
N PHE A 80 -12.14 11.85 6.09
CA PHE A 80 -11.40 13.05 5.72
C PHE A 80 -12.12 13.85 4.62
N PHE A 81 -12.78 13.15 3.69
CA PHE A 81 -13.66 13.74 2.70
C PHE A 81 -15.02 14.11 3.31
#